data_AF-A0A1G9E0M0-F1
#
_entry.id   AF-A0A1G9E0M0-F1
#
_cell.length_a   1.000
_cell.length_b   1.000
_cell.length_c   1.000
_cell.angle_alpha   90.00
_cell.angle_beta   90.00
_cell.angle_gamma   90.00
#
_symmetry.space_group_name_H-M   'P 1'
#
loop_
_entity.id
_entity.type
_entity.pdbx_description
1 polymer ?
#
loop_
_entity_poly.entity_id
_entity_poly.type
_entity_poly.pdbx_seq_one_letter_code
_entity_poly.pdbx_strand_id
1 'polypeptide(L)'
;MPARMMRAAELVAKFAPEAPADAVELAERELLSGTARGAVVISEDGRVVAGAARVLAAERLGLDLLPVRMLGQSGAEARPLRRRRERGVDSRSGCEGIVGQTVWRPAVFSRHDVSWIACRAWRCRTRKRDVAAFREAKRSAPEPLLRSASEELAVVIRRLFGGLEGWRVTNIACGNSGTEECFGKRLARAVASELGLDHVQLFGDRVVEGGSSHPRRAGRIEPLELIGEARGPVLVVDDVATSGWHVEEALGLLRWRGVSPSAAAVWISGDVA
;
A
#
# COMPACT_ATOMS: atom_id res chain seq x y z
N MET A 1 20.20 10.63 17.96
CA MET A 1 21.20 9.62 17.50
C MET A 1 20.68 8.99 16.22
N PRO A 2 21.47 8.84 15.14
CA PRO A 2 21.01 8.13 13.95
C PRO A 2 20.74 6.67 14.29
N ALA A 3 19.58 6.14 13.85
CA ALA A 3 19.21 4.75 14.04
C ALA A 3 20.22 3.84 13.32
N ARG A 4 20.95 3.01 14.08
CA ARG A 4 21.81 1.97 13.52
C ARG A 4 20.91 0.86 12.97
N MET A 5 21.00 0.60 11.66
CA MET A 5 20.42 -0.60 11.07
C MET A 5 21.08 -1.83 11.68
N MET A 6 20.30 -2.68 12.35
CA MET A 6 20.78 -3.96 12.85
C MET A 6 21.01 -4.92 11.69
N ARG A 7 22.14 -5.63 11.71
CA ARG A 7 22.43 -6.73 10.77
C ARG A 7 21.47 -7.90 11.01
N ALA A 8 21.29 -8.75 10.01
CA ALA A 8 20.40 -9.91 10.10
C ALA A 8 20.78 -10.84 11.27
N ALA A 9 22.08 -11.18 11.43
CA ALA A 9 22.59 -11.87 12.59
C ALA A 9 22.26 -11.19 13.94
N GLU A 10 22.28 -9.85 14.01
CA GLU A 10 21.95 -9.12 15.25
C GLU A 10 20.44 -9.20 15.57
N LEU A 11 19.58 -9.24 14.54
CA LEU A 11 18.14 -9.46 14.72
C LEU A 11 17.84 -10.89 15.18
N VAL A 12 18.50 -11.88 14.57
CA VAL A 12 18.31 -13.29 14.95
C VAL A 12 18.81 -13.53 16.37
N ALA A 13 20.01 -13.06 16.73
CA ALA A 13 20.52 -13.18 18.10
C ALA A 13 19.61 -12.49 19.14
N LYS A 14 18.93 -11.39 18.76
CA LYS A 14 18.05 -10.64 19.65
C LYS A 14 16.68 -11.31 19.84
N PHE A 15 16.12 -11.90 18.79
CA PHE A 15 14.73 -12.37 18.79
C PHE A 15 14.58 -13.90 18.75
N ALA A 16 15.65 -14.63 18.43
CA ALA A 16 15.72 -16.09 18.38
C ALA A 16 17.15 -16.58 18.71
N PRO A 17 17.63 -16.37 19.96
CA PRO A 17 19.01 -16.68 20.34
C PRO A 17 19.36 -18.17 20.22
N GLU A 18 18.36 -19.05 20.28
CA GLU A 18 18.50 -20.50 20.16
C GLU A 18 18.36 -21.02 18.71
N ALA A 19 18.31 -20.12 17.71
CA ALA A 19 18.15 -20.52 16.32
C ALA A 19 19.38 -21.31 15.82
N PRO A 20 19.18 -22.46 15.16
CA PRO A 20 20.29 -23.23 14.61
C PRO A 20 21.00 -22.44 13.49
N ALA A 21 22.32 -22.63 13.37
CA ALA A 21 23.21 -21.79 12.55
C ALA A 21 22.82 -21.76 11.06
N ASP A 22 22.27 -22.86 10.54
CA ASP A 22 21.79 -22.99 9.17
C ASP A 22 20.53 -22.15 8.88
N ALA A 23 19.66 -21.98 9.89
CA ALA A 23 18.49 -21.10 9.80
C ALA A 23 18.90 -19.62 9.76
N VAL A 24 19.98 -19.26 10.49
CA VAL A 24 20.54 -17.90 10.47
C VAL A 24 21.11 -17.60 9.08
N GLU A 25 21.95 -18.48 8.54
CA GLU A 25 22.58 -18.32 7.23
C GLU A 25 21.55 -18.19 6.10
N LEU A 26 20.48 -18.97 6.15
CA LEU A 26 19.39 -18.90 5.18
C LEU A 26 18.63 -17.57 5.27
N ALA A 27 18.34 -17.08 6.48
CA ALA A 27 17.66 -15.80 6.70
C ALA A 27 18.51 -14.64 6.17
N GLU A 28 19.83 -14.66 6.40
CA GLU A 28 20.75 -13.68 5.83
C GLU A 28 20.76 -13.74 4.29
N ARG A 29 20.82 -14.93 3.72
CA ARG A 29 20.82 -15.13 2.26
C ARG A 29 19.55 -14.58 1.61
N GLU A 30 18.37 -14.86 2.18
CA GLU A 30 17.08 -14.39 1.65
C GLU A 30 16.87 -12.88 1.87
N LEU A 31 17.40 -12.31 2.97
CA LEU A 31 17.41 -10.87 3.21
C LEU A 31 18.30 -10.14 2.20
N LEU A 32 19.44 -10.74 1.84
CA LEU A 32 20.40 -10.18 0.89
C LEU A 32 19.97 -10.36 -0.58
N SER A 33 19.28 -11.46 -0.91
CA SER A 33 18.86 -11.76 -2.29
C SER A 33 17.60 -10.99 -2.73
N GLY A 34 16.81 -10.46 -1.80
CA GLY A 34 15.57 -9.71 -2.11
C GLY A 34 14.50 -10.55 -2.82
N THR A 35 14.62 -11.89 -2.80
CA THR A 35 13.76 -12.83 -3.53
C THR A 35 12.40 -13.08 -2.87
N ALA A 36 12.24 -12.67 -1.62
CA ALA A 36 11.03 -12.84 -0.84
C ALA A 36 9.90 -11.88 -1.25
N ARG A 37 9.17 -12.22 -2.32
CA ARG A 37 7.92 -11.53 -2.71
C ARG A 37 6.72 -12.27 -2.13
N GLY A 38 5.87 -11.60 -1.35
CA GLY A 38 4.44 -11.94 -1.26
C GLY A 38 3.84 -12.36 0.09
N ALA A 39 4.62 -12.69 1.12
CA ALA A 39 4.08 -12.94 2.46
C ALA A 39 4.45 -11.80 3.41
N VAL A 40 3.50 -11.38 4.26
CA VAL A 40 3.69 -10.34 5.28
C VAL A 40 3.13 -10.83 6.61
N VAL A 41 3.90 -10.68 7.70
CA VAL A 41 3.37 -10.88 9.06
C VAL A 41 2.58 -9.64 9.46
N ILE A 42 1.39 -9.82 10.02
CA ILE A 42 0.59 -8.75 10.63
C ILE A 42 0.50 -9.05 12.12
N SER A 43 0.98 -8.15 12.99
CA SER A 43 0.83 -8.29 14.44
C SER A 43 -0.62 -8.12 14.87
N GLU A 44 -0.96 -8.53 16.10
CA GLU A 44 -2.31 -8.38 16.66
C GLU A 44 -2.84 -6.94 16.67
N ASP A 45 -1.94 -5.94 16.74
CA ASP A 45 -2.27 -4.50 16.65
C ASP A 45 -2.32 -3.97 15.20
N GLY A 46 -2.32 -4.86 14.20
CA GLY A 46 -2.48 -4.53 12.79
C GLY A 46 -1.23 -3.98 12.11
N ARG A 47 -0.05 -4.04 12.73
CA ARG A 47 1.20 -3.58 12.12
C ARG A 47 1.80 -4.66 11.22
N VAL A 48 2.37 -4.26 10.10
CA VAL A 48 3.10 -5.18 9.22
C VAL A 48 4.51 -5.36 9.74
N VAL A 49 4.85 -6.59 10.15
CA VAL A 49 6.11 -6.86 10.87
C VAL A 49 7.23 -7.29 9.92
N ALA A 50 6.97 -7.90 8.76
CA ALA A 50 8.05 -8.32 7.86
C ALA A 50 7.59 -8.96 6.54
N GLY A 51 8.46 -8.94 5.49
CA GLY A 51 8.30 -9.66 4.23
C GLY A 51 8.62 -11.18 4.26
N ALA A 52 8.39 -11.88 3.14
CA ALA A 52 8.21 -13.35 3.09
C ALA A 52 9.36 -14.21 3.63
N ALA A 53 10.61 -13.73 3.55
CA ALA A 53 11.78 -14.44 4.07
C ALA A 53 11.71 -14.65 5.58
N ARG A 54 11.20 -13.63 6.30
CA ARG A 54 11.10 -13.65 7.76
C ARG A 54 9.89 -14.44 8.24
N VAL A 55 8.83 -14.49 7.43
CA VAL A 55 7.67 -15.37 7.66
C VAL A 55 8.11 -16.84 7.62
N LEU A 56 8.79 -17.23 6.55
CA LEU A 56 9.28 -18.60 6.36
C LEU A 56 10.35 -18.99 7.38
N ALA A 57 11.18 -18.03 7.80
CA ALA A 57 12.13 -18.24 8.89
C ALA A 57 11.40 -18.45 10.23
N ALA A 58 10.37 -17.65 10.54
CA ALA A 58 9.61 -17.79 11.77
C ALA A 58 8.85 -19.13 11.87
N GLU A 59 8.20 -19.57 10.78
CA GLU A 59 7.53 -20.87 10.72
C GLU A 59 8.51 -22.04 10.89
N ARG A 60 9.70 -21.97 10.27
CA ARG A 60 10.72 -23.04 10.39
C ARG A 60 11.42 -23.07 11.75
N LEU A 61 11.39 -21.96 12.49
CA LEU A 61 11.96 -21.85 13.83
C LEU A 61 10.97 -22.20 14.94
N GLY A 62 9.74 -22.64 14.60
CA GLY A 62 8.71 -22.96 15.61
C GLY A 62 8.27 -21.72 16.41
N LEU A 63 8.33 -20.54 15.80
CA LEU A 63 7.85 -19.30 16.41
C LEU A 63 6.34 -19.19 16.20
N ASP A 64 5.60 -20.08 16.85
CA ASP A 64 4.18 -20.36 16.66
C ASP A 64 3.25 -19.22 17.13
N LEU A 65 3.81 -18.09 17.58
CA LEU A 65 3.09 -17.01 18.26
C LEU A 65 2.81 -15.78 17.39
N LEU A 66 3.20 -15.77 16.11
CA LEU A 66 2.86 -14.67 15.21
C LEU A 66 1.81 -15.14 14.20
N PRO A 67 0.57 -14.58 14.23
CA PRO A 67 -0.43 -14.90 13.21
C PRO A 67 0.08 -14.43 11.83
N VAL A 68 0.58 -15.38 11.05
CA VAL A 68 0.97 -15.16 9.66
C VAL A 68 -0.27 -15.25 8.78
N ARG A 69 -0.57 -14.20 8.01
CA ARG A 69 -1.58 -14.27 6.94
C ARG A 69 -0.90 -14.15 5.57
N MET A 70 -0.87 -15.25 4.83
CA MET A 70 -0.48 -15.23 3.43
C MET A 70 -1.55 -14.52 2.59
N LEU A 71 -1.16 -13.43 1.93
CA LEU A 71 -2.03 -12.73 0.99
C LEU A 71 -2.00 -13.44 -0.36
N GLY A 72 -2.91 -14.40 -0.52
CA GLY A 72 -3.23 -15.03 -1.79
C GLY A 72 -2.22 -16.07 -2.27
N GLN A 73 -2.43 -17.31 -1.86
CA GLN A 73 -2.23 -18.44 -2.75
C GLN A 73 -3.59 -19.10 -2.95
N SER A 74 -4.24 -18.86 -4.10
CA SER A 74 -5.28 -19.78 -4.57
C SER A 74 -4.59 -21.13 -4.80
N GLY A 75 -5.02 -22.15 -4.07
CA GLY A 75 -4.34 -23.43 -3.99
C GLY A 75 -4.11 -24.11 -5.34
N ALA A 76 -2.94 -24.73 -5.47
CA ALA A 76 -2.72 -25.98 -6.19
C ALA A 76 -1.37 -26.54 -5.75
N GLU A 77 -1.36 -27.83 -5.45
CA GLU A 77 -0.24 -28.62 -4.95
C GLU A 77 1.08 -28.39 -5.71
N ALA A 78 2.17 -28.44 -4.96
CA ALA A 78 3.53 -28.33 -5.46
C ALA A 78 3.81 -29.41 -6.53
N ARG A 79 4.00 -28.98 -7.78
CA ARG A 79 4.65 -29.79 -8.83
C ARG A 79 5.94 -29.13 -9.32
N PRO A 80 6.95 -29.95 -9.69
CA PRO A 80 8.33 -29.50 -9.75
C PRO A 80 8.60 -28.56 -10.93
N LEU A 81 9.53 -27.64 -10.68
CA LEU A 81 10.09 -26.66 -11.61
C LEU A 81 10.57 -27.34 -12.90
N ARG A 82 9.78 -27.26 -13.98
CA ARG A 82 10.24 -27.18 -15.37
C ARG A 82 9.07 -26.99 -16.34
N ARG A 83 8.87 -25.75 -16.79
CA ARG A 83 8.71 -25.31 -18.17
C ARG A 83 8.12 -23.91 -18.16
N ARG A 84 8.75 -23.04 -18.95
CA ARG A 84 8.38 -21.66 -19.25
C ARG A 84 6.94 -21.64 -19.79
N ARG A 85 5.94 -21.57 -18.91
CA ARG A 85 4.54 -21.37 -19.30
C ARG A 85 4.31 -19.89 -19.51
N GLU A 86 3.78 -19.57 -20.67
CA GLU A 86 3.28 -18.27 -21.06
C GLU A 86 2.41 -17.69 -19.94
N ARG A 87 2.65 -16.43 -19.62
CA ARG A 87 1.94 -15.70 -18.58
C ARG A 87 0.45 -15.77 -18.88
N GLY A 88 -0.30 -16.44 -18.01
CA GLY A 88 -1.76 -16.44 -18.05
C GLY A 88 -2.24 -14.99 -18.08
N VAL A 89 -3.00 -14.66 -19.12
CA VAL A 89 -3.77 -13.43 -19.18
C VAL A 89 -4.75 -13.48 -18.02
N ASP A 90 -4.55 -12.62 -17.03
CA ASP A 90 -5.53 -12.42 -15.96
C ASP A 90 -6.83 -11.99 -16.65
N SER A 91 -7.93 -12.73 -16.43
CA SER A 91 -9.22 -12.44 -17.06
C SER A 91 -9.80 -11.10 -16.62
N ARG A 92 -9.25 -10.47 -15.57
CA ARG A 92 -9.53 -9.07 -15.18
C ARG A 92 -8.66 -8.03 -15.90
N SER A 93 -7.65 -8.46 -16.67
CA SER A 93 -6.84 -7.59 -17.54
C SER A 93 -7.49 -7.31 -18.90
N GLY A 94 -8.68 -7.85 -19.16
CA GLY A 94 -9.48 -7.58 -20.36
C GLY A 94 -10.20 -6.22 -20.37
N CYS A 95 -10.07 -5.42 -19.31
CA CYS A 95 -10.68 -4.09 -19.26
C CYS A 95 -9.92 -3.11 -20.15
N GLU A 96 -10.58 -2.60 -21.20
CA GLU A 96 -10.06 -1.49 -22.00
C GLU A 96 -9.77 -0.26 -21.11
N GLY A 97 -8.70 0.49 -21.44
CA GLY A 97 -8.31 1.69 -20.70
C GLY A 97 -7.24 1.47 -19.61
N ILE A 98 -7.18 2.37 -18.63
CA ILE A 98 -6.08 2.42 -17.65
C ILE A 98 -6.01 1.20 -16.71
N VAL A 99 -7.17 0.56 -16.50
CA VAL A 99 -7.27 -0.68 -15.70
C VAL A 99 -6.51 -1.83 -16.37
N GLY A 100 -6.60 -1.98 -17.70
CA GLY A 100 -5.82 -2.99 -18.44
C GLY A 100 -4.31 -2.68 -18.55
N GLN A 101 -3.93 -1.40 -18.43
CA GLN A 101 -2.53 -0.95 -18.51
C GLN A 101 -1.73 -1.23 -17.23
N THR A 102 -2.42 -1.33 -16.10
CA THR A 102 -1.82 -1.69 -14.80
C THR A 102 -1.93 -3.20 -14.53
N VAL A 103 -1.18 -3.69 -13.55
CA VAL A 103 -1.22 -5.10 -13.14
C VAL A 103 -1.88 -5.20 -11.77
N TRP A 104 -2.91 -6.04 -11.67
CA TRP A 104 -3.47 -6.45 -10.39
C TRP A 104 -2.38 -7.13 -9.56
N ARG A 105 -1.96 -6.48 -8.47
CA ARG A 105 -0.90 -6.93 -7.58
C ARG A 105 -1.08 -6.32 -6.19
N PRO A 106 -2.01 -6.83 -5.38
CA PRO A 106 -2.12 -6.43 -4.00
C PRO A 106 -0.79 -6.60 -3.27
N ALA A 107 -0.28 -5.53 -2.66
CA ALA A 107 1.01 -5.53 -1.98
C ALA A 107 1.06 -4.47 -0.88
N VAL A 108 1.90 -4.68 0.13
CA VAL A 108 2.22 -3.68 1.13
C VAL A 108 3.51 -2.97 0.72
N PHE A 109 3.49 -1.65 0.80
CA PHE A 109 4.62 -0.77 0.61
C PHE A 109 4.92 -0.02 1.91
N SER A 110 6.17 0.42 2.06
CA SER A 110 6.62 1.15 3.24
C SER A 110 7.54 2.29 2.86
N ARG A 111 7.49 3.36 3.65
CA ARG A 111 8.41 4.50 3.58
C ARG A 111 8.62 5.02 4.99
N HIS A 112 9.87 5.12 5.41
CA HIS A 112 10.21 5.49 6.78
C HIS A 112 9.44 4.61 7.81
N ASP A 113 8.61 5.21 8.66
CA ASP A 113 7.83 4.55 9.70
C ASP A 113 6.36 4.33 9.30
N VAL A 114 5.98 4.55 8.04
CA VAL A 114 4.63 4.27 7.53
C VAL A 114 4.59 3.08 6.58
N SER A 115 3.43 2.44 6.50
CA SER A 115 3.12 1.43 5.50
C SER A 115 1.73 1.67 4.90
N TRP A 116 1.55 1.26 3.66
CA TRP A 116 0.27 1.31 2.96
C TRP A 116 0.06 0.09 2.10
N ILE A 117 -1.20 -0.23 1.84
CA ILE A 117 -1.58 -1.29 0.92
C ILE A 117 -1.82 -0.67 -0.45
N ALA A 118 -1.46 -1.40 -1.50
CA ALA A 118 -1.82 -1.03 -2.87
C ALA A 118 -2.48 -2.19 -3.59
N CYS A 119 -3.38 -1.90 -4.53
CA CYS A 119 -4.10 -2.92 -5.30
C CYS A 119 -3.38 -3.28 -6.61
N ARG A 120 -2.80 -2.27 -7.25
CA ARG A 120 -2.22 -2.36 -8.59
C ARG A 120 -0.81 -1.79 -8.64
N ALA A 121 -0.05 -2.24 -9.63
CA ALA A 121 1.27 -1.72 -9.95
C ALA A 121 1.39 -1.31 -11.42
N TRP A 122 2.28 -0.37 -11.72
CA TRP A 122 2.59 0.02 -13.09
C TRP A 122 3.45 -1.04 -13.77
N ARG A 123 3.38 -1.16 -15.10
CA ARG A 123 4.36 -1.93 -15.86
C ARG A 123 5.59 -1.05 -16.13
N CYS A 124 6.78 -1.51 -15.75
CA CYS A 124 8.03 -0.75 -15.89
C CYS A 124 8.22 -0.21 -17.32
N ARG A 125 7.89 -1.03 -18.33
CA ARG A 125 8.07 -0.71 -19.75
C ARG A 125 7.16 0.40 -20.27
N THR A 126 5.96 0.55 -19.69
CA THR A 126 4.93 1.48 -20.17
C THR A 126 4.57 2.57 -19.18
N ARG A 127 5.13 2.53 -17.94
CA ARG A 127 4.84 3.45 -16.84
C ARG A 127 4.70 4.91 -17.25
N LYS A 128 5.66 5.46 -18.02
CA LYS A 128 5.62 6.88 -18.42
C LYS A 128 4.36 7.20 -19.25
N ARG A 129 4.01 6.31 -20.19
CA ARG A 129 2.80 6.43 -21.02
C ARG A 129 1.55 6.21 -20.17
N ASP A 130 1.54 5.19 -19.33
CA ASP A 130 0.35 4.82 -18.53
C ASP A 130 0.04 5.91 -17.49
N VAL A 131 1.06 6.50 -16.85
CA VAL A 131 0.89 7.64 -15.93
C VAL A 131 0.32 8.86 -16.66
N ALA A 132 0.76 9.13 -17.90
CA ALA A 132 0.20 10.23 -18.69
C ALA A 132 -1.26 9.96 -19.08
N ALA A 133 -1.56 8.74 -19.54
CA ALA A 133 -2.92 8.30 -19.84
C ALA A 133 -3.83 8.35 -18.60
N PHE A 134 -3.30 7.98 -17.43
CA PHE A 134 -4.07 8.06 -16.19
C PHE A 134 -4.36 9.50 -15.79
N ARG A 135 -3.38 10.41 -15.92
CA ARG A 135 -3.60 11.84 -15.65
C ARG A 135 -4.66 12.45 -16.56
N GLU A 136 -4.74 12.00 -17.81
CA GLU A 136 -5.83 12.36 -18.73
C GLU A 136 -7.17 11.79 -18.25
N ALA A 137 -7.21 10.49 -17.93
CA ALA A 137 -8.42 9.84 -17.44
C ALA A 137 -8.94 10.45 -16.13
N LYS A 138 -8.06 10.94 -15.25
CA LYS A 138 -8.45 11.66 -14.03
C LYS A 138 -9.12 13.01 -14.32
N ARG A 139 -8.84 13.65 -15.46
CA ARG A 139 -9.45 14.94 -15.82
C ARG A 139 -10.88 14.75 -16.30
N SER A 140 -11.16 13.70 -17.07
CA SER A 140 -12.54 13.33 -17.43
C SER A 140 -13.26 12.58 -16.30
N ALA A 141 -12.50 12.00 -15.36
CA ALA A 141 -12.94 11.28 -14.17
C ALA A 141 -14.16 10.39 -14.41
N PRO A 142 -14.08 9.45 -15.37
CA PRO A 142 -15.23 8.68 -15.81
C PRO A 142 -15.70 7.75 -14.70
N GLU A 143 -17.01 7.71 -14.48
CA GLU A 143 -17.64 6.94 -13.42
C GLU A 143 -17.27 5.44 -13.42
N PRO A 144 -17.12 4.76 -14.58
CA PRO A 144 -16.65 3.37 -14.60
C PRO A 144 -15.25 3.16 -14.02
N LEU A 145 -14.35 4.12 -14.21
CA LEU A 145 -12.99 4.06 -13.65
C LEU A 145 -13.01 4.21 -12.14
N LEU A 146 -13.80 5.17 -11.65
CA LEU A 146 -13.97 5.42 -10.22
C LEU A 146 -14.53 4.17 -9.52
N ARG A 147 -15.60 3.59 -10.07
CA ARG A 147 -16.24 2.38 -9.56
C ARG A 147 -15.27 1.20 -9.52
N SER A 148 -14.57 0.93 -10.63
CA SER A 148 -13.60 -0.18 -10.67
C SER A 148 -12.48 0.01 -9.64
N ALA A 149 -11.97 1.23 -9.48
CA ALA A 149 -10.94 1.54 -8.49
C ALA A 149 -11.44 1.38 -7.04
N SER A 150 -12.67 1.83 -6.74
CA SER A 150 -13.23 1.73 -5.39
C SER A 150 -13.57 0.31 -5.00
N GLU A 151 -14.17 -0.48 -5.90
CA GLU A 151 -14.47 -1.91 -5.68
C GLU A 151 -13.18 -2.70 -5.39
N GLU A 152 -12.12 -2.45 -6.17
CA GLU A 152 -10.82 -3.08 -5.99
C GLU A 152 -10.20 -2.77 -4.64
N LEU A 153 -10.18 -1.49 -4.25
CA LEU A 153 -9.70 -1.06 -2.94
C LEU A 153 -10.52 -1.71 -1.83
N ALA A 154 -11.85 -1.66 -1.91
CA ALA A 154 -12.73 -2.25 -0.90
C ALA A 154 -12.49 -3.75 -0.72
N VAL A 155 -12.26 -4.50 -1.82
CA VAL A 155 -11.90 -5.92 -1.76
C VAL A 155 -10.59 -6.14 -1.00
N VAL A 156 -9.54 -5.38 -1.31
CA VAL A 156 -8.24 -5.54 -0.63
C VAL A 156 -8.34 -5.12 0.85
N ILE A 157 -9.02 -4.02 1.13
CA ILE A 157 -9.23 -3.49 2.48
C ILE A 157 -9.98 -4.52 3.35
N ARG A 158 -11.15 -5.02 2.91
CA ARG A 158 -11.93 -6.01 3.68
C ARG A 158 -11.13 -7.29 3.96
N ARG A 159 -10.32 -7.74 3.00
CA ARG A 159 -9.48 -8.94 3.19
C ARG A 159 -8.39 -8.75 4.24
N LEU A 160 -7.86 -7.54 4.38
CA LEU A 160 -6.76 -7.24 5.28
C LEU A 160 -7.24 -6.91 6.69
N PHE A 161 -8.24 -6.05 6.80
CA PHE A 161 -8.70 -5.53 8.08
C PHE A 161 -9.87 -6.33 8.68
N GLY A 162 -10.61 -7.08 7.86
CA GLY A 162 -11.84 -7.73 8.31
C GLY A 162 -12.93 -6.69 8.57
N GLY A 163 -13.49 -6.69 9.79
CA GLY A 163 -14.45 -5.69 10.26
C GLY A 163 -13.79 -4.33 10.46
N LEU A 164 -14.51 -3.27 10.07
CA LEU A 164 -14.04 -1.88 10.14
C LEU A 164 -14.99 -1.04 11.00
N GLU A 165 -15.61 -1.64 12.01
CA GLU A 165 -16.52 -0.95 12.91
C GLU A 165 -15.83 0.27 13.55
N GLY A 166 -16.47 1.44 13.45
CA GLY A 166 -15.94 2.70 13.98
C GLY A 166 -14.86 3.38 13.13
N TRP A 167 -14.37 2.75 12.04
CA TRP A 167 -13.44 3.38 11.12
C TRP A 167 -14.13 4.45 10.27
N ARG A 168 -13.34 5.44 9.86
CA ARG A 168 -13.74 6.42 8.85
C ARG A 168 -12.73 6.48 7.74
N VAL A 169 -13.18 6.84 6.55
CA VAL A 169 -12.32 7.03 5.39
C VAL A 169 -12.02 8.51 5.20
N THR A 170 -10.77 8.85 4.91
CA THR A 170 -10.38 10.18 4.47
C THR A 170 -9.56 10.08 3.18
N ASN A 171 -9.42 11.18 2.45
CA ASN A 171 -8.53 11.28 1.29
C ASN A 171 -7.29 12.09 1.63
N ILE A 172 -6.21 11.87 0.91
CA ILE A 172 -5.08 12.81 0.86
C ILE A 172 -5.56 14.15 0.24
N ALA A 173 -4.99 15.26 0.70
CA ALA A 173 -5.27 16.61 0.20
C ALA A 173 -5.17 16.68 -1.33
N CYS A 174 -6.17 17.28 -1.97
CA CYS A 174 -6.13 17.51 -3.41
C CYS A 174 -5.06 18.57 -3.73
N GLY A 175 -4.17 18.29 -4.69
CA GLY A 175 -3.03 19.18 -5.01
C GLY A 175 -3.16 19.98 -6.31
N ASN A 176 -3.44 19.32 -7.43
CA ASN A 176 -3.27 19.92 -8.78
C ASN A 176 -4.52 19.91 -9.64
N SER A 177 -5.65 19.40 -9.14
CA SER A 177 -6.86 19.31 -9.95
C SER A 177 -7.53 20.67 -10.14
N GLY A 178 -7.27 21.66 -9.28
CA GLY A 178 -7.94 22.98 -9.31
C GLY A 178 -9.45 22.91 -9.06
N THR A 179 -9.99 21.70 -8.87
CA THR A 179 -11.40 21.41 -8.60
C THR A 179 -11.55 20.92 -7.17
N GLU A 180 -12.63 21.34 -6.51
CA GLU A 180 -13.03 20.85 -5.19
C GLU A 180 -13.22 19.32 -5.17
N GLU A 181 -13.52 18.72 -6.32
CA GLU A 181 -13.80 17.28 -6.50
C GLU A 181 -12.69 16.55 -7.25
N CYS A 182 -11.49 16.50 -6.66
CA CYS A 182 -10.38 15.74 -7.26
C CYS A 182 -10.66 14.22 -7.29
N PHE A 183 -10.04 13.50 -8.23
CA PHE A 183 -10.23 12.05 -8.38
C PHE A 183 -9.95 11.28 -7.07
N GLY A 184 -8.88 11.62 -6.33
CA GLY A 184 -8.57 11.00 -5.04
C GLY A 184 -9.66 11.19 -3.97
N LYS A 185 -10.29 12.38 -3.92
CA LYS A 185 -11.41 12.67 -3.00
C LYS A 185 -12.66 11.88 -3.39
N ARG A 186 -13.02 11.88 -4.68
CA ARG A 186 -14.12 11.06 -5.21
C ARG A 186 -13.88 9.57 -4.94
N LEU A 187 -12.65 9.10 -5.11
CA LEU A 187 -12.26 7.71 -4.87
C LEU A 187 -12.43 7.35 -3.38
N ALA A 188 -11.97 8.20 -2.47
CA ALA A 188 -12.14 7.96 -1.04
C ALA A 188 -13.62 7.88 -0.63
N ARG A 189 -14.49 8.76 -1.16
CA ARG A 189 -15.94 8.69 -0.94
C ARG A 189 -16.56 7.41 -1.47
N ALA A 190 -16.18 7.02 -2.69
CA ALA A 190 -16.65 5.77 -3.29
C ALA A 190 -16.19 4.56 -2.45
N VAL A 191 -14.93 4.53 -2.00
CA VAL A 191 -14.41 3.48 -1.11
C VAL A 191 -15.14 3.47 0.24
N ALA A 192 -15.44 4.63 0.83
CA ALA A 192 -16.22 4.72 2.06
C ALA A 192 -17.62 4.11 1.88
N SER A 193 -18.30 4.46 0.79
CA SER A 193 -19.60 3.89 0.44
C SER A 193 -19.54 2.38 0.23
N GLU A 194 -18.52 1.88 -0.48
CA GLU A 194 -18.32 0.44 -0.66
C GLU A 194 -18.16 -0.26 0.70
N LEU A 195 -17.37 0.31 1.61
CA LEU A 195 -17.10 -0.27 2.91
C LEU A 195 -18.23 -0.07 3.94
N GLY A 196 -19.25 0.74 3.63
CA GLY A 196 -20.28 1.13 4.59
C GLY A 196 -19.74 2.01 5.73
N LEU A 197 -18.76 2.87 5.43
CA LEU A 197 -18.10 3.77 6.37
C LEU A 197 -18.38 5.23 6.01
N ASP A 198 -18.21 6.11 6.99
CA ASP A 198 -18.28 7.56 6.76
C ASP A 198 -17.02 8.06 6.05
N HIS A 199 -17.21 8.96 5.07
CA HIS A 199 -16.12 9.79 4.55
C HIS A 199 -16.01 11.08 5.39
N VAL A 200 -14.80 11.40 5.83
CA VAL A 200 -14.47 12.64 6.53
C VAL A 200 -13.31 13.36 5.84
N GLN A 201 -13.47 14.65 5.54
CA GLN A 201 -12.37 15.48 5.06
C GLN A 201 -11.54 15.92 6.26
N LEU A 202 -10.34 15.36 6.43
CA LEU A 202 -9.45 15.69 7.55
C LEU A 202 -8.34 16.66 7.16
N PHE A 203 -7.92 16.65 5.89
CA PHE A 203 -6.83 17.49 5.43
C PHE A 203 -7.32 18.66 4.57
N GLY A 204 -6.71 19.83 4.72
CA GLY A 204 -6.94 20.96 3.83
C GLY A 204 -6.41 20.66 2.43
N ASP A 205 -7.20 20.97 1.39
CA ASP A 205 -6.72 20.89 0.02
C ASP A 205 -5.59 21.91 -0.20
N ARG A 206 -4.59 21.55 -1.02
CA ARG A 206 -3.45 22.42 -1.32
C ARG A 206 -3.54 22.89 -2.75
N VAL A 207 -3.73 24.18 -2.96
CA VAL A 207 -3.66 24.75 -4.31
C VAL A 207 -2.19 24.93 -4.68
N VAL A 208 -1.66 24.05 -5.52
CA VAL A 208 -0.29 24.22 -6.05
C VAL A 208 -0.35 24.98 -7.37
N GLU A 209 0.01 26.27 -7.37
CA GLU A 209 0.20 27.03 -8.60
C GLU A 209 1.34 26.42 -9.44
N GLY A 210 1.10 26.13 -10.73
CA GLY A 210 2.16 25.78 -11.68
C GLY A 210 2.44 24.28 -11.90
N GLY A 211 1.53 23.39 -11.50
CA GLY A 211 1.41 22.04 -12.02
C GLY A 211 2.47 21.02 -11.56
N SER A 212 1.98 19.93 -10.98
CA SER A 212 2.69 18.76 -10.44
C SER A 212 3.32 18.95 -9.06
N SER A 213 2.81 18.18 -8.09
CA SER A 213 3.29 18.01 -6.71
C SER A 213 4.57 17.13 -6.64
N HIS A 214 5.48 17.29 -7.60
CA HIS A 214 6.67 16.45 -7.68
C HIS A 214 7.58 16.66 -6.46
N PRO A 215 8.14 15.60 -5.83
CA PRO A 215 8.98 15.72 -4.63
C PRO A 215 10.18 16.67 -4.74
N ARG A 216 10.71 16.89 -5.96
CA ARG A 216 11.78 17.88 -6.22
C ARG A 216 11.34 19.35 -6.06
N ARG A 217 10.04 19.63 -6.00
CA ARG A 217 9.47 20.96 -5.72
C ARG A 217 8.97 21.08 -4.27
N ALA A 218 9.26 20.09 -3.40
CA ALA A 218 8.74 20.00 -2.03
C ALA A 218 9.03 21.23 -1.16
N GLY A 219 10.08 22.01 -1.44
CA GLY A 219 10.34 23.26 -0.74
C GLY A 219 9.30 24.37 -0.96
N ARG A 220 8.32 24.17 -1.87
CA ARG A 220 7.25 25.15 -2.18
C ARG A 220 5.83 24.67 -1.89
N ILE A 221 5.66 23.44 -1.41
CA ILE A 221 4.33 22.92 -1.07
C ILE A 221 4.16 23.14 0.43
N GLU A 222 3.12 23.88 0.83
CA GLU A 222 2.80 24.06 2.23
C GLU A 222 2.60 22.70 2.93
N PRO A 223 2.98 22.56 4.21
CA PRO A 223 2.73 21.35 4.98
C PRO A 223 1.26 20.95 4.99
N LEU A 224 0.98 19.65 5.13
CA LEU A 224 -0.40 19.17 5.33
C LEU A 224 -1.02 19.81 6.57
N GLU A 225 -2.15 20.48 6.40
CA GLU A 225 -2.94 20.99 7.51
C GLU A 225 -4.09 20.03 7.83
N LEU A 226 -4.33 19.81 9.12
CA LEU A 226 -5.52 19.10 9.60
C LEU A 226 -6.64 20.13 9.82
N ILE A 227 -7.71 20.04 9.04
CA ILE A 227 -8.84 20.99 9.08
C ILE A 227 -10.06 20.46 9.85
N GLY A 228 -10.01 19.20 10.29
CA GLY A 228 -11.10 18.53 10.98
C GLY A 228 -10.63 17.68 12.16
N GLU A 229 -11.54 17.39 13.09
CA GLU A 229 -11.27 16.46 14.19
C GLU A 229 -11.38 15.00 13.72
N ALA A 230 -10.26 14.30 13.76
CA ALA A 230 -10.25 12.85 13.61
C ALA A 230 -10.46 12.21 14.99
N ARG A 231 -11.60 11.54 15.18
CA ARG A 231 -11.90 10.78 16.42
C ARG A 231 -11.91 9.30 16.09
N GLY A 232 -11.11 8.50 16.76
CA GLY A 232 -11.05 7.05 16.51
C GLY A 232 -10.30 6.67 15.23
N PRO A 233 -10.52 5.44 14.71
CA PRO A 233 -9.72 4.89 13.64
C PRO A 233 -9.94 5.54 12.27
N VAL A 234 -8.86 5.78 11.52
CA VAL A 234 -8.92 6.46 10.22
C VAL A 234 -8.18 5.66 9.13
N LEU A 235 -8.85 5.46 8.00
CA LEU A 235 -8.29 4.91 6.77
C LEU A 235 -8.06 6.02 5.74
N VAL A 236 -6.80 6.30 5.43
CA VAL A 236 -6.41 7.25 4.38
C VAL A 236 -6.44 6.56 3.02
N VAL A 237 -7.19 7.10 2.07
CA VAL A 237 -7.28 6.60 0.70
C VAL A 237 -6.64 7.58 -0.28
N ASP A 238 -5.86 7.05 -1.23
CA ASP A 238 -5.30 7.82 -2.34
C ASP A 238 -5.37 7.03 -3.65
N ASP A 239 -5.24 7.73 -4.77
CA ASP A 239 -5.24 7.11 -6.09
C ASP A 239 -3.87 6.54 -6.49
N VAL A 240 -2.77 7.25 -6.21
CA VAL A 240 -1.42 6.84 -6.60
C VAL A 240 -0.36 7.25 -5.60
N ALA A 241 0.37 6.25 -5.11
CA ALA A 241 1.58 6.45 -4.33
C ALA A 241 2.80 6.17 -5.21
N THR A 242 3.35 7.23 -5.82
CA THR A 242 4.58 7.12 -6.62
C THR A 242 5.81 6.99 -5.72
N SER A 243 6.03 7.97 -4.83
CA SER A 243 7.12 7.94 -3.85
C SER A 243 6.65 7.55 -2.45
N GLY A 244 5.33 7.56 -2.20
CA GLY A 244 4.71 7.41 -0.89
C GLY A 244 4.78 8.66 0.01
N TRP A 245 5.31 9.79 -0.48
CA TRP A 245 5.53 10.98 0.36
C TRP A 245 4.24 11.56 0.95
N HIS A 246 3.15 11.70 0.17
CA HIS A 246 1.89 12.20 0.73
C HIS A 246 1.26 11.23 1.74
N VAL A 247 1.42 9.91 1.51
CA VAL A 247 0.93 8.89 2.43
C VAL A 247 1.69 8.96 3.75
N GLU A 248 3.01 9.12 3.67
CA GLU A 248 3.87 9.36 4.84
C GLU A 248 3.45 10.60 5.60
N GLU A 249 3.29 11.74 4.92
CA GLU A 249 2.91 13.00 5.52
C GLU A 249 1.53 12.92 6.20
N ALA A 250 0.54 12.29 5.54
CA ALA A 250 -0.81 12.11 6.06
C ALA A 250 -0.83 11.24 7.31
N LEU A 251 -0.21 10.05 7.26
CA LEU A 251 -0.18 9.14 8.41
C LEU A 251 0.68 9.69 9.54
N GLY A 252 1.80 10.36 9.23
CA GLY A 252 2.63 11.04 10.20
C GLY A 252 1.86 12.12 10.96
N LEU A 253 1.11 12.97 10.25
CA LEU A 253 0.27 14.01 10.85
C LEU A 253 -0.82 13.43 11.74
N LEU A 254 -1.55 12.40 11.27
CA LEU A 254 -2.59 11.73 12.05
C LEU A 254 -2.02 11.15 13.35
N ARG A 255 -0.89 10.45 13.28
CA ARG A 255 -0.23 9.89 14.46
C ARG A 255 0.26 10.96 15.42
N TRP A 256 0.87 12.03 14.91
CA TRP A 256 1.33 13.16 15.74
C TRP A 256 0.16 13.82 16.49
N ARG A 257 -1.03 13.82 15.90
CA ARG A 257 -2.28 14.31 16.52
C ARG A 257 -2.97 13.28 17.42
N GLY A 258 -2.37 12.12 17.66
CA GLY A 258 -2.94 11.07 18.52
C GLY A 258 -4.07 10.27 17.87
N VAL A 259 -4.24 10.36 16.56
CA VAL A 259 -5.27 9.60 15.82
C VAL A 259 -4.76 8.18 15.60
N SER A 260 -5.23 7.27 16.45
CA SER A 260 -4.86 5.86 16.44
C SER A 260 -6.08 4.95 16.58
N PRO A 261 -6.16 3.85 15.80
CA PRO A 261 -5.23 3.48 14.74
C PRO A 261 -5.42 4.29 13.46
N SER A 262 -4.37 4.41 12.65
CA SER A 262 -4.43 5.00 11.31
C SER A 262 -3.71 4.12 10.28
N ALA A 263 -4.36 3.89 9.14
CA ALA A 263 -3.85 3.06 8.04
C ALA A 263 -4.04 3.75 6.69
N ALA A 264 -3.33 3.30 5.65
CA ALA A 264 -3.48 3.85 4.30
C ALA A 264 -3.66 2.76 3.24
N ALA A 265 -4.52 3.06 2.28
CA ALA A 265 -4.79 2.24 1.11
C ALA A 265 -4.73 3.08 -0.17
N VAL A 266 -4.02 2.59 -1.17
CA VAL A 266 -3.76 3.34 -2.39
C VAL A 266 -4.13 2.48 -3.58
N TRP A 267 -4.74 3.05 -4.62
CA TRP A 267 -5.14 2.22 -5.74
C TRP A 267 -3.92 1.66 -6.51
N ILE A 268 -2.96 2.52 -6.87
CA ILE A 268 -1.79 2.15 -7.66
C ILE A 268 -0.48 2.54 -6.96
N SER A 269 0.45 1.59 -6.80
CA SER A 269 1.81 1.85 -6.29
C SER A 269 2.84 0.86 -6.83
N GLY A 270 4.09 1.31 -6.96
CA GLY A 270 5.21 0.49 -7.43
C GLY A 270 5.16 0.09 -8.91
N ASP A 271 6.13 -0.73 -9.31
CA ASP A 271 6.30 -1.21 -10.68
C ASP A 271 6.47 -2.74 -10.75
N VAL A 272 6.14 -3.32 -11.91
CA VAL A 272 6.38 -4.72 -12.30
C VAL A 272 7.10 -4.81 -13.64
N ALA A 273 8.05 -5.75 -13.75
CA ALA A 273 8.91 -5.95 -14.91
C ALA A 273 8.21 -6.58 -16.13
#